data_AF-A0A1W9XC93-F1
#
_entry.id   AF-A0A1W9XC93-F1
#
_cell.length_a   1.000
_cell.length_b   1.000
_cell.length_c   1.000
_cell.angle_alpha   90.00
_cell.angle_beta   90.00
_cell.angle_gamma   90.00
#
_symmetry.space_group_name_H-M   'P 1'
#
loop_
_entity.id
_entity.type
_entity.pdbx_description
1 polymer ?
#
loop_
_entity_poly.entity_id
_entity_poly.type
_entity_poly.pdbx_seq_one_letter_code
_entity_poly.pdbx_strand_id
1 'polypeptide(L)'
;MTALAQRAFYRAPYEASITYALYSTEEYFDAKMYNNGEGGMYFESENTIPSGSDILIRITDDASGTHPPEACDGYRGEVMWCRKIFKENGASCYGVGVRFMVNRCDKCGEKFPYSQIHQTENFLFLCTDCLGHMDALPEGKIRECLESYLMGNVL
;
A
#
# COMPACT_ATOMS: atom_id res chain seq x y z
N MET A 1 23.92 -9.35 -27.54
CA MET A 1 22.70 -9.82 -26.83
C MET A 1 22.41 -8.84 -25.72
N THR A 2 21.57 -7.85 -25.99
CA THR A 2 21.08 -6.90 -24.99
C THR A 2 20.08 -7.64 -24.11
N ALA A 3 20.37 -7.73 -22.82
CA ALA A 3 19.42 -8.26 -21.84
C ALA A 3 18.13 -7.41 -21.94
N LEU A 4 17.06 -8.00 -22.46
CA LEU A 4 15.73 -7.40 -22.38
C LEU A 4 15.46 -7.20 -20.89
N ALA A 5 15.38 -5.95 -20.45
CA ALA A 5 15.03 -5.63 -19.08
C ALA A 5 13.67 -6.27 -18.79
N GLN A 6 13.67 -7.35 -18.00
CA GLN A 6 12.50 -8.20 -17.74
C GLN A 6 11.44 -7.51 -16.85
N ARG A 7 11.60 -6.21 -16.59
CA ARG A 7 10.80 -5.42 -15.64
C ARG A 7 10.18 -4.22 -16.35
N ALA A 8 8.88 -4.02 -16.16
CA ALA A 8 8.13 -2.90 -16.71
C ALA A 8 8.49 -1.56 -16.05
N PHE A 9 9.02 -1.56 -14.83
CA PHE A 9 9.33 -0.36 -14.05
C PHE A 9 10.73 -0.44 -13.44
N TYR A 10 11.40 0.72 -13.37
CA TYR A 10 12.64 0.88 -12.60
C TYR A 10 12.37 0.69 -11.10
N ARG A 11 13.35 0.15 -10.37
CA ARG A 11 13.31 0.06 -8.91
C ARG A 11 14.51 0.79 -8.35
N ALA A 12 14.25 1.81 -7.54
CA ALA A 12 15.29 2.54 -6.83
C ALA A 12 15.75 1.72 -5.62
N PRO A 13 17.07 1.62 -5.37
CA PRO A 13 17.55 1.12 -4.10
C PRO A 13 17.09 2.08 -3.00
N TYR A 14 16.39 1.55 -2.01
CA TYR A 14 15.90 2.31 -0.87
C TYR A 14 15.67 1.35 0.28
N GLU A 15 16.46 1.54 1.33
CA GLU A 15 16.32 0.77 2.57
C GLU A 15 15.48 1.55 3.57
N ALA A 16 14.46 0.90 4.12
CA ALA A 16 13.63 1.45 5.19
C ALA A 16 13.07 0.32 6.06
N SER A 17 12.78 0.64 7.31
CA SER A 17 11.99 -0.25 8.18
C SER A 17 10.54 -0.22 7.74
N ILE A 18 9.89 -1.38 7.72
CA ILE A 18 8.47 -1.49 7.39
C ILE A 18 7.75 -2.38 8.41
N THR A 19 6.46 -2.14 8.57
CA THR A 19 5.51 -3.08 9.16
C THR A 19 4.55 -3.55 8.09
N TYR A 20 4.13 -4.82 8.14
CA TYR A 20 3.08 -5.32 7.27
C TYR A 20 2.08 -6.19 8.02
N ALA A 21 0.86 -6.26 7.48
CA ALA A 21 -0.19 -7.15 7.94
C ALA A 21 -0.80 -7.90 6.75
N LEU A 22 -1.15 -9.18 6.98
CA LEU A 22 -2.00 -9.92 6.04
C LEU A 22 -3.43 -9.42 6.20
N TYR A 23 -4.14 -9.24 5.09
CA TYR A 23 -5.51 -8.70 5.13
C TYR A 23 -6.48 -9.54 5.99
N SER A 24 -6.20 -10.85 6.11
CA SER A 24 -6.99 -11.79 6.90
C SER A 24 -6.62 -11.86 8.39
N THR A 25 -5.65 -11.08 8.86
CA THR A 25 -5.12 -11.16 10.23
C THR A 25 -5.03 -9.78 10.88
N GLU A 26 -5.19 -9.72 12.19
CA GLU A 26 -4.94 -8.51 12.98
C GLU A 26 -3.48 -8.38 13.43
N GLU A 27 -2.61 -9.31 13.03
CA GLU A 27 -1.20 -9.32 13.38
C GLU A 27 -0.36 -8.43 12.44
N TYR A 28 0.58 -7.70 13.04
CA TYR A 28 1.58 -6.90 12.34
C TYR A 28 2.96 -7.52 12.49
N PHE A 29 3.73 -7.50 11.41
CA PHE A 29 5.06 -8.07 11.35
C PHE A 29 6.07 -7.02 10.88
N ASP A 30 7.23 -7.00 11.53
CA ASP A 30 8.35 -6.17 11.11
C ASP A 30 9.09 -6.80 9.93
N ALA A 31 9.62 -5.93 9.07
CA ALA A 31 10.45 -6.31 7.94
C ALA A 31 11.38 -5.17 7.52
N LYS A 32 12.34 -5.49 6.66
CA LYS A 32 13.24 -4.49 6.07
C LYS A 32 13.07 -4.42 4.56
N MET A 33 12.66 -3.27 4.05
CA MET A 33 12.62 -3.00 2.62
C MET A 33 14.01 -2.71 2.08
N TYR A 34 14.30 -3.09 0.84
CA TYR A 34 15.59 -2.83 0.18
C TYR A 34 15.48 -2.19 -1.21
N ASN A 35 14.31 -2.27 -1.86
CA ASN A 35 14.02 -1.46 -3.03
C ASN A 35 12.53 -1.20 -3.19
N ASN A 36 12.22 -0.09 -3.84
CA ASN A 36 10.87 0.35 -4.15
C ASN A 36 10.80 0.83 -5.61
N GLY A 37 9.63 0.70 -6.22
CA GLY A 37 9.35 1.21 -7.57
C GLY A 37 7.84 1.32 -7.79
N GLU A 38 7.43 1.94 -8.88
CA GLU A 38 6.03 2.24 -9.17
C GLU A 38 5.12 1.01 -9.15
N GLY A 39 5.61 -0.14 -9.65
CA GLY A 39 4.85 -1.39 -9.69
C GLY A 39 4.94 -2.26 -8.45
N GLY A 40 5.77 -1.91 -7.46
CA GLY A 40 5.96 -2.73 -6.26
C GLY A 40 7.37 -2.69 -5.68
N MET A 41 7.58 -3.48 -4.62
CA MET A 41 8.79 -3.43 -3.80
C MET A 41 9.42 -4.81 -3.58
N TYR A 42 10.57 -4.81 -2.92
CA TYR A 42 11.19 -5.99 -2.34
C TYR A 42 11.60 -5.69 -0.90
N PHE A 43 11.26 -6.62 -0.01
CA PHE A 43 11.64 -6.58 1.39
C PHE A 43 12.04 -7.97 1.89
N GLU A 44 12.61 -8.01 3.08
CA GLU A 44 12.95 -9.25 3.77
C GLU A 44 12.21 -9.34 5.10
N SER A 45 11.70 -10.53 5.42
CA SER A 45 10.98 -10.83 6.66
C SER A 45 11.46 -12.15 7.27
N GLU A 46 11.30 -12.27 8.58
CA GLU A 46 11.52 -13.53 9.30
C GLU A 46 10.44 -14.57 9.00
N ASN A 47 9.24 -14.12 8.61
CA ASN A 47 8.08 -14.96 8.38
C ASN A 47 7.93 -15.33 6.90
N THR A 48 7.39 -16.53 6.66
CA THR A 48 6.96 -16.93 5.32
C THR A 48 5.60 -16.31 5.00
N ILE A 49 5.43 -15.84 3.77
CA ILE A 49 4.18 -15.25 3.29
C ILE A 49 3.74 -16.01 2.04
N PRO A 50 2.54 -16.61 2.01
CA PRO A 50 2.06 -17.31 0.83
C PRO A 50 1.98 -16.39 -0.39
N SER A 51 2.43 -16.87 -1.56
CA SER A 51 2.20 -16.16 -2.82
C SER A 51 0.69 -15.99 -3.08
N GLY A 52 0.30 -14.84 -3.63
CA GLY A 52 -1.09 -14.44 -3.84
C GLY A 52 -1.75 -13.81 -2.61
N SER A 53 -1.04 -13.70 -1.47
CA SER A 53 -1.59 -13.03 -0.30
C SER A 53 -1.66 -11.52 -0.50
N ASP A 54 -2.78 -10.93 -0.10
CA ASP A 54 -2.95 -9.48 0.03
C ASP A 54 -2.35 -9.01 1.35
N ILE A 55 -1.47 -8.02 1.27
CA ILE A 55 -0.83 -7.39 2.42
C ILE A 55 -0.97 -5.88 2.38
N LEU A 56 -1.04 -5.29 3.58
CA LEU A 56 -0.89 -3.85 3.80
C LEU A 56 0.51 -3.61 4.38
N ILE A 57 1.24 -2.64 3.83
CA ILE A 57 2.62 -2.33 4.19
C ILE A 57 2.74 -0.88 4.59
N ARG A 58 3.32 -0.57 5.74
CA ARG A 58 3.61 0.79 6.20
C ARG A 58 5.11 0.97 6.36
N ILE A 59 5.65 2.09 5.89
CA ILE A 59 7.05 2.47 6.16
C ILE A 59 7.09 3.08 7.55
N THR A 60 7.99 2.60 8.41
CA THR A 60 8.08 2.97 9.83
C THR A 60 9.37 3.70 10.18
N ASP A 61 10.07 4.25 9.19
CA ASP A 61 11.19 5.16 9.40
C ASP A 61 10.66 6.49 9.96
N ASP A 62 10.25 6.50 11.23
CA ASP A 62 9.91 7.70 11.97
C ASP A 62 10.84 7.86 13.17
N ALA A 63 11.61 8.95 13.15
CA ALA A 63 12.44 9.41 14.26
C ALA A 63 11.62 10.11 15.36
N SER A 64 10.29 10.12 15.27
CA SER A 64 9.40 10.75 16.24
C SER A 64 8.22 9.85 16.60
N GLY A 65 8.42 8.95 17.56
CA GLY A 65 7.44 7.95 17.97
C GLY A 65 6.15 8.50 18.59
N THR A 66 5.24 9.02 17.76
CA THR A 66 3.89 9.36 18.20
C THR A 66 2.86 9.05 17.12
N HIS A 67 1.88 8.20 17.49
CA HIS A 67 0.56 7.94 16.88
C HIS A 67 0.40 6.68 15.97
N PRO A 68 -0.46 5.73 16.42
CA PRO A 68 -1.46 5.06 15.59
C PRO A 68 -2.89 5.41 16.10
N PRO A 69 -4.01 5.15 15.38
CA PRO A 69 -4.19 4.55 14.05
C PRO A 69 -5.27 5.28 13.21
N GLU A 70 -4.98 6.34 12.46
CA GLU A 70 -6.06 7.02 11.68
C GLU A 70 -5.52 7.84 10.49
N ALA A 71 -4.72 7.19 9.66
CA ALA A 71 -4.54 7.53 8.25
C ALA A 71 -3.91 6.30 7.63
N CYS A 72 -4.62 5.64 6.71
CA CYS A 72 -4.10 4.44 6.08
C CYS A 72 -3.05 4.85 5.03
N ASP A 73 -1.90 5.38 5.43
CA ASP A 73 -0.78 5.75 4.55
C ASP A 73 0.16 4.55 4.34
N GLY A 74 -0.38 3.44 3.82
CA GLY A 74 0.37 2.20 3.62
C GLY A 74 0.14 1.60 2.24
N TYR A 75 1.15 1.02 1.61
CA TYR A 75 0.99 0.34 0.33
C TYR A 75 0.15 -0.93 0.49
N ARG A 76 -0.93 -1.06 -0.30
CA ARG A 76 -1.59 -2.35 -0.50
C ARG A 76 -0.89 -3.10 -1.64
N GLY A 77 -0.56 -4.37 -1.43
CA GLY A 77 0.07 -5.17 -2.47
C GLY A 77 -0.21 -6.65 -2.37
N GLU A 78 0.04 -7.35 -3.47
CA GLU A 78 -0.05 -8.80 -3.58
C GLU A 78 1.36 -9.38 -3.53
N VAL A 79 1.55 -10.43 -2.72
CA VAL A 79 2.81 -11.17 -2.68
C VAL A 79 2.97 -12.00 -3.94
N MET A 80 3.90 -11.60 -4.81
CA MET A 80 4.17 -12.31 -6.06
C MET A 80 5.07 -13.53 -5.84
N TRP A 81 5.96 -13.45 -4.85
CA TRP A 81 6.81 -14.56 -4.44
C TRP A 81 7.38 -14.32 -3.04
N CYS A 82 7.64 -15.42 -2.33
CA CYS A 82 8.37 -15.46 -1.07
C CYS A 82 9.41 -16.59 -1.17
N ARG A 83 10.69 -16.29 -0.90
CA ARG A 83 11.80 -17.25 -1.07
C ARG A 83 12.74 -17.18 0.12
N LYS A 84 13.12 -18.34 0.63
CA LYS A 84 14.13 -18.45 1.68
C LYS A 84 15.48 -17.98 1.16
N ILE A 85 16.14 -17.13 1.93
CA ILE A 85 17.48 -16.59 1.64
C ILE A 85 18.40 -16.90 2.82
N PHE A 86 19.66 -17.19 2.51
CA PHE A 86 20.69 -17.48 3.50
C PHE A 86 21.63 -16.28 3.60
N LYS A 87 21.84 -15.79 4.82
CA LYS A 87 22.73 -14.69 5.12
C LYS A 87 24.14 -15.21 5.40
N GLU A 88 25.14 -14.35 5.20
CA GLU A 88 26.55 -14.70 5.40
C GLU A 88 26.86 -15.15 6.83
N ASN A 89 26.10 -14.66 7.81
CA ASN A 89 26.20 -15.05 9.22
C ASN A 89 25.53 -16.39 9.56
N GLY A 90 25.05 -17.14 8.55
CA GLY A 90 24.35 -18.42 8.74
C GLY A 90 22.88 -18.30 9.13
N ALA A 91 22.36 -17.09 9.38
CA ALA A 91 20.94 -16.87 9.58
C ALA A 91 20.16 -17.08 8.25
N SER A 92 18.88 -17.37 8.36
CA SER A 92 17.99 -17.42 7.20
C SER A 92 16.76 -16.56 7.43
N CYS A 93 16.34 -15.83 6.40
CA CYS A 93 15.08 -15.11 6.35
C CYS A 93 14.40 -15.35 5.00
N TYR A 94 13.35 -14.60 4.71
CA TYR A 94 12.60 -14.69 3.47
C TYR A 94 12.68 -13.38 2.70
N GLY A 95 13.15 -13.45 1.46
CA GLY A 95 12.97 -12.37 0.50
C GLY A 95 11.55 -12.42 -0.05
N VAL A 96 10.90 -11.25 -0.12
CA VAL A 96 9.51 -11.10 -0.54
C VAL A 96 9.41 -10.07 -1.66
N GLY A 97 8.81 -10.47 -2.79
CA GLY A 97 8.50 -9.58 -3.89
C GLY A 97 7.03 -9.24 -3.92
N VAL A 98 6.71 -7.94 -3.90
CA VAL A 98 5.34 -7.43 -3.88
C VAL A 98 5.04 -6.68 -5.16
N ARG A 99 3.80 -6.80 -5.62
CA ARG A 99 3.20 -5.92 -6.63
C ARG A 99 2.18 -5.00 -5.96
N PHE A 100 2.27 -3.70 -6.19
CA PHE A 100 1.26 -2.78 -5.66
C PHE A 100 -0.07 -2.96 -6.35
N MET A 101 -1.14 -2.94 -5.56
CA MET A 101 -2.49 -2.82 -6.08
C MET A 101 -2.74 -1.37 -6.44
N VAL A 102 -3.22 -1.15 -7.67
CA VAL A 102 -3.61 0.18 -8.15
C VAL A 102 -5.04 0.42 -7.69
N ASN A 103 -5.25 1.49 -6.93
CA ASN A 103 -6.59 1.88 -6.50
C ASN A 103 -7.25 2.74 -7.57
N ARG A 104 -8.55 2.58 -7.73
CA ARG A 104 -9.38 3.45 -8.57
C ARG A 104 -10.02 4.51 -7.68
N CYS A 105 -9.98 5.76 -8.10
CA CYS A 105 -10.73 6.82 -7.41
C CYS A 105 -12.23 6.63 -7.68
N ASP A 106 -13.04 6.57 -6.62
CA ASP A 106 -14.50 6.38 -6.73
C ASP A 106 -15.20 7.54 -7.44
N LYS A 107 -14.64 8.74 -7.34
CA LYS A 107 -15.22 9.94 -7.97
C LYS A 107 -14.82 10.14 -9.43
N CYS A 108 -13.53 10.10 -9.76
CA CYS A 108 -13.07 10.35 -11.14
C CYS A 108 -12.84 9.07 -11.96
N GLY A 109 -12.79 7.90 -11.32
CA GLY A 109 -12.55 6.62 -11.99
C GLY A 109 -11.12 6.41 -12.46
N GLU A 110 -10.21 7.37 -12.26
CA GLU A 110 -8.81 7.21 -12.65
C GLU A 110 -8.06 6.31 -11.67
N LYS A 111 -6.99 5.70 -12.18
CA LYS A 111 -6.12 4.78 -11.45
C LYS A 111 -4.99 5.55 -10.79
N PHE A 112 -4.75 5.28 -9.52
CA PHE A 112 -3.73 5.94 -8.73
C PHE A 112 -2.93 4.93 -7.91
N PRO A 113 -1.64 5.21 -7.66
CA PRO A 113 -0.90 4.55 -6.59
C PRO A 113 -1.67 4.69 -5.27
N TYR A 114 -1.61 3.68 -4.42
CA TYR A 114 -2.30 3.72 -3.13
C TYR A 114 -1.92 4.97 -2.31
N SER A 115 -0.66 5.41 -2.35
CA SER A 115 -0.20 6.63 -1.65
C SER A 115 -0.85 7.94 -2.13
N GLN A 116 -1.57 7.93 -3.24
CA GLN A 116 -2.32 9.07 -3.77
C GLN A 116 -3.83 8.85 -3.68
N ILE A 117 -4.26 7.77 -3.01
CA ILE A 117 -5.65 7.42 -2.76
C ILE A 117 -5.88 7.44 -1.26
N HIS A 118 -6.89 8.20 -0.86
CA HIS A 118 -7.28 8.41 0.52
C HIS A 118 -8.61 7.69 0.75
N GLN A 119 -8.69 6.96 1.85
CA GLN A 119 -9.95 6.37 2.30
C GLN A 119 -10.66 7.36 3.23
N THR A 120 -11.90 7.72 2.92
CA THR A 120 -12.74 8.54 3.79
C THR A 120 -13.36 7.70 4.91
N GLU A 121 -13.94 8.36 5.92
CA GLU A 121 -14.71 7.70 6.99
C GLU A 121 -15.89 6.86 6.43
N ASN A 122 -16.43 7.27 5.29
CA ASN A 122 -17.51 6.58 4.58
C ASN A 122 -17.01 5.54 3.56
N PHE A 123 -15.80 4.99 3.76
CA PHE A 123 -15.20 3.93 2.94
C PHE A 123 -15.03 4.26 1.45
N LEU A 124 -15.01 5.55 1.08
CA LEU A 124 -14.72 5.98 -0.30
C LEU A 124 -13.21 6.10 -0.50
N PHE A 125 -12.71 5.61 -1.63
CA PHE A 125 -11.34 5.76 -2.08
C PHE A 125 -11.23 6.92 -3.07
N LEU A 126 -10.70 8.06 -2.63
CA LEU A 126 -10.62 9.27 -3.43
C LEU A 126 -9.16 9.65 -3.69
N CYS A 127 -8.83 10.07 -4.92
CA CYS A 127 -7.52 10.66 -5.15
C CYS A 127 -7.39 12.00 -4.43
N THR A 128 -6.15 12.46 -4.19
CA THR A 128 -5.88 13.73 -3.49
C THR A 128 -6.73 14.90 -4.02
N ASP A 129 -6.86 15.04 -5.34
CA ASP A 129 -7.65 16.12 -5.95
C ASP A 129 -9.16 15.97 -5.68
N CYS A 130 -9.67 14.73 -5.78
CA CYS A 130 -11.09 14.47 -5.52
C CYS A 130 -11.44 14.62 -4.04
N LEU A 131 -10.54 14.25 -3.13
CA LEU A 131 -10.70 14.50 -1.70
C LEU A 131 -10.70 16.00 -1.42
N GLY A 132 -9.73 16.75 -1.95
CA GLY A 132 -9.69 18.21 -1.78
C GLY A 132 -10.96 18.91 -2.28
N HIS A 133 -11.53 18.43 -3.39
CA HIS A 133 -12.82 18.92 -3.86
C HIS A 133 -13.99 18.55 -2.94
N MET A 134 -13.96 17.37 -2.29
CA MET A 134 -14.97 16.98 -1.30
C MET A 134 -14.88 17.82 -0.04
N ASP A 135 -13.68 18.07 0.47
CA ASP A 135 -13.47 18.85 1.70
C ASP A 135 -13.75 20.35 1.52
N ALA A 136 -13.66 20.85 0.28
CA ALA A 136 -14.07 22.21 -0.07
C ALA A 136 -15.60 22.40 -0.10
N LEU A 137 -16.39 21.32 -0.08
CA LEU A 137 -17.85 21.42 -0.02
C LEU A 137 -18.30 21.84 1.39
N PRO A 138 -19.30 22.73 1.51
CA PRO A 138 -19.89 23.05 2.80
C PRO A 138 -20.45 21.79 3.46
N GLU A 139 -20.28 21.67 4.77
CA GLU A 139 -20.93 20.61 5.54
C GLU A 139 -22.45 20.66 5.38
N GLY A 140 -23.07 19.48 5.38
CA GLY A 140 -24.50 19.28 5.24
C GLY A 140 -24.90 18.56 3.96
N LYS A 141 -26.16 18.73 3.58
CA LYS A 141 -26.87 17.82 2.64
C LYS A 141 -26.18 17.59 1.29
N ILE A 142 -25.46 18.58 0.75
CA ILE A 142 -24.82 18.44 -0.56
C ILE A 142 -23.67 17.42 -0.49
N ARG A 143 -22.84 17.51 0.56
CA ARG A 143 -21.74 16.57 0.79
C ARG A 143 -22.28 15.17 1.08
N GLU A 144 -23.27 15.07 1.99
CA GLU A 144 -23.91 13.80 2.36
C GLU A 144 -24.55 13.07 1.16
N CYS A 145 -25.27 13.80 0.30
CA CYS A 145 -25.86 13.23 -0.91
C CYS A 145 -24.81 12.73 -1.89
N LEU A 146 -23.71 13.47 -2.06
CA LEU A 146 -22.62 13.07 -2.96
C LEU A 146 -21.90 11.83 -2.44
N GLU A 147 -21.61 11.76 -1.14
CA GLU A 147 -21.02 10.57 -0.52
C GLU A 147 -21.93 9.35 -0.65
N SER A 148 -23.24 9.53 -0.42
CA SER A 148 -24.24 8.46 -0.61
C SER A 148 -24.28 7.95 -2.05
N TYR A 149 -24.27 8.87 -3.03
CA TYR A 149 -24.22 8.52 -4.44
C TYR A 149 -22.95 7.73 -4.80
N LEU A 150 -21.79 8.18 -4.31
CA LEU A 150 -20.50 7.51 -4.57
C LEU A 150 -20.42 6.12 -3.91
N MET A 151 -21.07 5.92 -2.76
CA MET A 151 -21.21 4.61 -2.14
C MET A 151 -22.19 3.68 -2.89
N GLY A 152 -22.87 4.17 -3.92
CA GLY A 152 -23.92 3.43 -4.64
C GLY A 152 -25.24 3.36 -3.89
N ASN A 153 -25.41 4.14 -2.82
CA ASN A 153 -26.69 4.32 -2.14
C ASN A 153 -27.51 5.35 -2.92
N VAL A 154 -28.14 4.89 -3.99
CA VAL A 154 -29.07 5.70 -4.78
C VAL A 154 -30.39 5.80 -4.01
N LEU A 155 -30.73 7.01 -3.53
CA LEU A 155 -32.04 7.35 -2.98
C LEU A 155 -33.09 7.53 -4.10
#